data_AF-A0A8H7ADD8-F1
#
_entry.id   AF-A0A8H7ADD8-F1
#
_cell.length_a   1.000
_cell.length_b   1.000
_cell.length_c   1.000
_cell.angle_alpha   90.00
_cell.angle_beta   90.00
_cell.angle_gamma   90.00
#
_symmetry.space_group_name_H-M   'P 1'
#
loop_
_entity.id
_entity.type
_entity.pdbx_description
1 polymer ?
#
loop_
_entity_poly.entity_id
_entity_poly.type
_entity_poly.pdbx_seq_one_letter_code
_entity_poly.pdbx_strand_id
1 'polypeptide(L)'
;MGESAGASSILHHLVSYGGDKSPPGSPSPAFKRAILQSPAFFPNVKRSQMEDTYQSFLREANVTDFQELQNARSEDLIRANSKTTYESPYGYFNYGPVRDDTFVPAPPALLLEYGHFWSGKDVMVSYNHAEGLLFTAPWLQTQDTLRKHIQEAYPAFPTPDLNYAMELYPINKEAAAKQQVGIASRLLSEFGVDCNAYGVRNAYPGAFEYHFNLWPGLHGQDANYTFGPQGGPHREPSSRKTNPSLHHILRQTWRSVRSDIGGRSELSSLAP
;
A
#
# COMPACT_ATOMS: atom_id res chain seq x y z
N MET A 1 4.51 4.62 12.95
CA MET A 1 3.14 4.64 12.42
C MET A 1 3.20 5.28 11.06
N GLY A 2 2.50 4.72 10.09
CA GLY A 2 2.39 5.24 8.73
C GLY A 2 1.04 4.85 8.15
N GLU A 3 0.62 5.59 7.13
CA GLU A 3 -0.59 5.33 6.35
C GLU A 3 -0.20 5.20 4.87
N SER A 4 -0.92 4.38 4.09
CA SER A 4 -0.68 4.19 2.65
C SER A 4 0.78 3.80 2.34
N ALA A 5 1.45 4.51 1.44
CA ALA A 5 2.87 4.36 1.13
C ALA A 5 3.77 4.49 2.38
N GLY A 6 3.37 5.27 3.40
CA GLY A 6 4.07 5.35 4.68
C GLY A 6 3.96 4.07 5.50
N ALA A 7 2.80 3.41 5.47
CA ALA A 7 2.62 2.08 6.07
C ALA A 7 3.44 1.02 5.31
N SER A 8 3.47 1.07 3.97
CA SER A 8 4.35 0.21 3.17
C SER A 8 5.83 0.48 3.40
N SER A 9 6.23 1.73 3.67
CA SER A 9 7.61 2.05 4.04
C SER A 9 8.00 1.32 5.34
N ILE A 10 7.08 1.27 6.31
CA ILE A 10 7.26 0.49 7.54
C ILE A 10 7.33 -1.01 7.23
N LEU A 11 6.48 -1.54 6.35
CA LEU A 11 6.58 -2.92 5.89
C LEU A 11 7.97 -3.23 5.31
N HIS A 12 8.52 -2.36 4.46
CA HIS A 12 9.87 -2.53 3.92
C HIS A 12 10.95 -2.49 5.01
N HIS A 13 10.81 -1.64 6.04
CA HIS A 13 11.67 -1.73 7.21
C HIS A 13 11.52 -3.06 7.98
N LEU A 14 10.31 -3.60 8.13
CA LEU A 14 10.09 -4.87 8.84
C LEU A 14 10.76 -6.06 8.12
N VAL A 15 10.91 -6.01 6.80
CA VAL A 15 11.56 -7.06 5.99
C VAL A 15 12.97 -6.69 5.54
N SER A 16 13.51 -5.54 5.98
CA SER A 16 14.74 -4.98 5.41
C SER A 16 15.92 -5.92 5.62
N TYR A 17 16.78 -6.03 4.60
CA TYR A 17 17.96 -6.90 4.61
C TYR A 17 17.68 -8.39 4.83
N GLY A 18 16.41 -8.83 4.82
CA GLY A 18 16.00 -10.19 5.12
C GLY A 18 15.68 -10.45 6.59
N GLY A 19 15.54 -9.40 7.40
CA GLY A 19 15.09 -9.51 8.78
C GLY A 19 16.10 -10.19 9.71
N ASP A 20 15.62 -11.07 10.59
CA ASP A 20 16.47 -11.82 11.52
C ASP A 20 17.45 -12.78 10.81
N LYS A 21 17.23 -13.05 9.51
CA LYS A 21 18.11 -13.86 8.66
C LYS A 21 19.08 -13.01 7.82
N SER A 22 19.20 -11.73 8.11
CA SER A 22 20.08 -10.79 7.41
C SER A 22 21.57 -11.09 7.62
N PRO A 23 22.46 -10.66 6.72
CA PRO A 23 23.91 -10.77 6.91
C PRO A 23 24.38 -10.12 8.24
N PRO A 24 25.42 -10.66 8.90
CA PRO A 24 25.97 -10.06 10.12
C PRO A 24 26.32 -8.58 9.94
N GLY A 25 25.87 -7.74 10.87
CA GLY A 25 26.07 -6.28 10.82
C GLY A 25 24.98 -5.52 10.06
N SER A 26 23.98 -6.18 9.50
CA SER A 26 22.84 -5.52 8.86
C SER A 26 22.04 -4.67 9.88
N PRO A 27 21.63 -3.45 9.52
CA PRO A 27 20.84 -2.60 10.42
C PRO A 27 19.44 -3.18 10.67
N SER A 28 19.09 -3.39 11.94
CA SER A 28 17.69 -3.58 12.37
C SER A 28 16.96 -2.23 12.39
N PRO A 29 15.64 -2.18 12.12
CA PRO A 29 14.83 -1.00 12.30
C PRO A 29 14.97 -0.41 13.71
N ALA A 30 15.17 0.91 13.77
CA ALA A 30 15.39 1.66 15.01
C ALA A 30 14.13 1.82 15.88
N PHE A 31 12.99 1.25 15.47
CA PHE A 31 11.77 1.23 16.24
C PHE A 31 11.55 -0.12 16.94
N LYS A 32 10.80 -0.09 18.05
CA LYS A 32 10.33 -1.29 18.77
C LYS A 32 8.93 -1.72 18.34
N ARG A 33 8.12 -0.77 17.86
CA ARG A 33 6.72 -0.99 17.50
C ARG A 33 6.40 -0.37 16.14
N ALA A 34 5.55 -1.04 15.39
CA ALA A 34 5.12 -0.64 14.06
C ALA A 34 3.60 -0.57 14.01
N ILE A 35 3.09 0.48 13.37
CA ILE A 35 1.67 0.64 13.09
C ILE A 35 1.56 0.93 11.60
N LEU A 36 0.88 0.04 10.88
CA LEU A 36 0.73 0.07 9.43
C LEU A 36 -0.74 0.25 9.10
N GLN A 37 -1.16 1.48 8.80
CA GLN A 37 -2.51 1.74 8.32
C GLN A 37 -2.55 1.61 6.80
N SER A 38 -3.21 0.59 6.27
CA SER A 38 -3.37 0.38 4.83
C SER A 38 -2.03 0.36 4.08
N PRO A 39 -1.14 -0.63 4.32
CA PRO A 39 0.16 -0.71 3.64
C PRO A 39 0.01 -0.89 2.12
N ALA A 40 -0.06 0.24 1.42
CA ALA A 40 -0.26 0.32 -0.02
C ALA A 40 1.05 0.39 -0.78
N PHE A 41 1.31 -0.61 -1.63
CA PHE A 41 2.32 -0.52 -2.68
C PHE A 41 1.97 -1.52 -3.77
N PHE A 42 2.31 -1.16 -5.01
CA PHE A 42 2.11 -2.02 -6.17
C PHE A 42 3.48 -2.51 -6.63
N PRO A 43 3.69 -3.83 -6.76
CA PRO A 43 5.03 -4.39 -6.94
C PRO A 43 5.56 -4.10 -8.36
N ASN A 44 6.69 -3.38 -8.41
CA ASN A 44 7.50 -3.20 -9.62
C ASN A 44 8.49 -4.37 -9.76
N VAL A 45 8.04 -5.46 -10.40
CA VAL A 45 8.80 -6.73 -10.38
C VAL A 45 9.86 -6.86 -11.48
N LYS A 46 9.72 -6.16 -12.61
CA LYS A 46 10.66 -6.29 -13.73
C LYS A 46 11.64 -5.12 -13.80
N ARG A 47 12.95 -5.44 -13.83
CA ARG A 47 14.02 -4.46 -14.06
C ARG A 47 13.85 -3.68 -15.36
N SER A 48 13.36 -4.32 -16.41
CA SER A 48 13.10 -3.64 -17.69
C SER A 48 12.06 -2.52 -17.58
N GLN A 49 11.01 -2.69 -16.76
CA GLN A 49 9.98 -1.66 -16.58
C GLN A 49 10.52 -0.44 -15.82
N MET A 50 11.45 -0.66 -14.88
CA MET A 50 12.17 0.41 -14.21
C MET A 50 13.11 1.14 -15.18
N GLU A 51 13.79 0.38 -16.05
CA GLU A 51 14.64 0.95 -17.09
C GLU A 51 13.82 1.79 -18.08
N ASP A 52 12.65 1.31 -18.52
CA ASP A 52 11.76 2.08 -19.40
C ASP A 52 11.32 3.41 -18.75
N THR A 53 11.01 3.37 -17.45
CA THR A 53 10.67 4.56 -16.65
C THR A 53 11.86 5.52 -16.55
N TYR A 54 13.07 5.00 -16.29
CA TYR A 54 14.30 5.77 -16.23
C TYR A 54 14.63 6.43 -17.58
N GLN A 55 14.54 5.69 -18.68
CA GLN A 55 14.75 6.21 -20.03
C GLN A 55 13.71 7.27 -20.40
N SER A 56 12.45 7.10 -19.97
CA SER A 56 11.43 8.15 -20.15
C SER A 56 11.77 9.41 -19.36
N PHE A 57 12.26 9.27 -18.14
CA PHE A 57 12.66 10.40 -17.32
C PHE A 57 13.84 11.16 -17.93
N LEU A 58 14.86 10.46 -18.46
CA LEU A 58 15.99 11.07 -19.18
C LEU A 58 15.50 11.91 -20.36
N ARG A 59 14.61 11.35 -21.20
CA ARG A 59 14.02 12.06 -22.35
C ARG A 59 13.28 13.32 -21.92
N GLU A 60 12.43 13.23 -20.89
CA GLU A 60 11.63 14.37 -20.42
C GLU A 60 12.48 15.44 -19.70
N ALA A 61 13.57 15.03 -19.06
CA ALA A 61 14.57 15.93 -18.49
C ALA A 61 15.54 16.50 -19.54
N ASN A 62 15.46 16.04 -20.80
CA ASN A 62 16.34 16.41 -21.90
C ASN A 62 17.83 16.17 -21.58
N VAL A 63 18.12 14.99 -21.06
CA VAL A 63 19.47 14.51 -20.75
C VAL A 63 19.66 13.07 -21.24
N THR A 64 20.89 12.57 -21.23
CA THR A 64 21.25 11.28 -21.81
C THR A 64 21.65 10.23 -20.79
N ASP A 65 22.06 10.63 -19.59
CA ASP A 65 22.46 9.71 -18.54
C ASP A 65 22.27 10.25 -17.10
N PHE A 66 22.67 9.44 -16.13
CA PHE A 66 22.53 9.76 -14.71
C PHE A 66 23.45 10.91 -14.28
N GLN A 67 24.64 11.03 -14.86
CA GLN A 67 25.57 12.11 -14.51
C GLN A 67 25.01 13.46 -14.94
N GLU A 68 24.37 13.53 -16.10
CA GLU A 68 23.65 14.72 -16.55
C GLU A 68 22.43 15.01 -15.66
N LEU A 69 21.67 14.00 -15.23
CA LEU A 69 20.58 14.18 -14.26
C LEU A 69 21.04 14.82 -12.96
N GLN A 70 22.21 14.43 -12.44
CA GLN A 70 22.76 15.01 -11.21
C GLN A 70 23.11 16.50 -11.34
N ASN A 71 23.39 16.96 -12.57
CA ASN A 71 23.74 18.35 -12.86
C ASN A 71 22.58 19.15 -13.47
N ALA A 72 21.46 18.50 -13.78
CA ALA A 72 20.28 19.14 -14.35
C ALA A 72 19.66 20.14 -13.37
N ARG A 73 18.99 21.17 -13.92
CA ARG A 73 18.27 22.14 -13.10
C ARG A 73 17.08 21.46 -12.43
N SER A 74 16.80 21.82 -11.18
CA SER A 74 15.65 21.25 -10.44
C SER A 74 14.31 21.43 -11.17
N GLU A 75 14.13 22.53 -11.90
CA GLU A 75 12.93 22.78 -12.70
C GLU A 75 12.74 21.77 -13.85
N ASP A 76 13.83 21.30 -14.46
CA ASP A 76 13.81 20.28 -15.50
C ASP A 76 13.44 18.92 -14.92
N LEU A 77 13.99 18.58 -13.74
CA LEU A 77 13.66 17.36 -13.01
C LEU A 77 12.20 17.33 -12.52
N ILE A 78 11.69 18.44 -12.00
CA ILE A 78 10.29 18.56 -11.55
C ILE A 78 9.33 18.41 -12.73
N ARG A 79 9.64 19.05 -13.88
CA ARG A 79 8.86 18.92 -15.10
C ARG A 79 8.86 17.47 -15.60
N ALA A 80 10.03 16.84 -15.68
CA ALA A 80 10.16 15.45 -16.09
C ALA A 80 9.33 14.52 -15.19
N ASN A 81 9.45 14.67 -13.87
CA ASN A 81 8.68 13.90 -12.89
C ASN A 81 7.17 14.07 -13.07
N SER A 82 6.72 15.31 -13.28
CA SER A 82 5.30 15.62 -13.48
C SER A 82 4.78 14.97 -14.76
N LYS A 83 5.57 15.02 -15.83
CA LYS A 83 5.20 14.50 -17.15
C LYS A 83 5.15 12.98 -17.17
N THR A 84 6.18 12.30 -16.66
CA THR A 84 6.20 10.83 -16.57
C THR A 84 5.09 10.30 -15.68
N THR A 85 4.78 10.98 -14.57
CA THR A 85 3.67 10.61 -13.68
C THR A 85 2.31 10.82 -14.34
N TYR A 86 2.13 11.91 -15.09
CA TYR A 86 0.90 12.17 -15.82
C TYR A 86 0.61 11.11 -16.89
N GLU A 87 1.66 10.56 -17.50
CA GLU A 87 1.56 9.53 -18.53
C GLU A 87 1.40 8.10 -17.98
N SER A 88 1.50 7.92 -16.66
CA SER A 88 1.22 6.64 -16.02
C SER A 88 -0.22 6.19 -16.27
N PRO A 89 -0.45 4.88 -16.45
CA PRO A 89 -1.79 4.31 -16.36
C PRO A 89 -2.46 4.71 -15.04
N TYR A 90 -3.77 4.96 -15.08
CA TYR A 90 -4.52 5.34 -13.88
C TYR A 90 -4.36 4.30 -12.77
N GLY A 91 -4.04 4.72 -11.55
CA GLY A 91 -3.84 3.82 -10.41
C GLY A 91 -2.49 3.08 -10.41
N TYR A 92 -1.64 3.30 -11.41
CA TYR A 92 -0.27 2.81 -11.45
C TYR A 92 0.71 3.87 -10.96
N PHE A 93 1.71 3.45 -10.18
CA PHE A 93 2.70 4.34 -9.56
C PHE A 93 4.10 4.02 -10.10
N ASN A 94 4.60 4.85 -11.02
CA ASN A 94 5.90 4.63 -11.70
C ASN A 94 7.09 4.53 -10.73
N TYR A 95 7.04 5.27 -9.63
CA TYR A 95 8.13 5.36 -8.66
C TYR A 95 7.69 4.72 -7.35
N GLY A 96 8.46 3.72 -6.90
CA GLY A 96 8.20 3.02 -5.66
C GLY A 96 9.37 2.12 -5.25
N PRO A 97 9.24 1.39 -4.12
CA PRO A 97 10.25 0.42 -3.70
C PRO A 97 10.44 -0.69 -4.72
N VAL A 98 11.69 -1.11 -4.90
CA VAL A 98 12.10 -2.11 -5.88
C VAL A 98 13.12 -3.05 -5.23
N ARG A 99 13.28 -4.26 -5.78
CA ARG A 99 14.31 -5.19 -5.32
C ARG A 99 15.69 -4.66 -5.66
N ASP A 100 16.45 -4.28 -4.64
CA ASP A 100 17.80 -3.69 -4.74
C ASP A 100 18.90 -4.66 -4.27
N ASP A 101 18.55 -5.93 -4.02
CA ASP A 101 19.45 -6.99 -3.53
C ASP A 101 20.10 -6.70 -2.17
N THR A 102 19.69 -5.62 -1.48
CA THR A 102 20.25 -5.19 -0.19
C THR A 102 19.14 -4.85 0.80
N PHE A 103 18.63 -3.61 0.82
CA PHE A 103 17.57 -3.19 1.73
C PHE A 103 16.27 -3.95 1.44
N VAL A 104 15.92 -4.16 0.17
CA VAL A 104 14.81 -4.99 -0.30
C VAL A 104 15.37 -6.20 -1.07
N PRO A 105 15.76 -7.29 -0.39
CA PRO A 105 16.41 -8.42 -1.05
C PRO A 105 15.47 -9.28 -1.90
N ALA A 106 14.16 -9.24 -1.60
CA ALA A 106 13.10 -9.96 -2.32
C ALA A 106 11.74 -9.26 -2.11
N PRO A 107 10.67 -9.63 -2.86
CA PRO A 107 9.33 -9.10 -2.62
C PRO A 107 8.87 -9.29 -1.16
N PRO A 108 8.31 -8.25 -0.50
CA PRO A 108 7.90 -8.33 0.90
C PRO A 108 6.97 -9.49 1.24
N ALA A 109 6.04 -9.83 0.36
CA ALA A 109 5.14 -10.98 0.57
C ALA A 109 5.91 -12.31 0.74
N LEU A 110 6.96 -12.54 -0.06
CA LEU A 110 7.80 -13.73 0.07
C LEU A 110 8.66 -13.68 1.33
N LEU A 111 9.18 -12.49 1.68
CA LEU A 111 9.98 -12.33 2.89
C LEU A 111 9.16 -12.62 4.15
N LEU A 112 7.91 -12.15 4.20
CA LEU A 112 6.98 -12.45 5.28
C LEU A 112 6.66 -13.95 5.36
N GLU A 113 6.28 -14.56 4.24
CA GLU A 113 5.92 -15.98 4.14
C GLU A 113 7.05 -16.90 4.64
N TYR A 114 8.29 -16.62 4.23
CA TYR A 114 9.45 -17.46 4.57
C TYR A 114 10.15 -17.05 5.88
N GLY A 115 9.57 -16.15 6.68
CA GLY A 115 10.16 -15.76 7.97
C GLY A 115 11.44 -14.92 7.86
N HIS A 116 11.59 -14.11 6.81
CA HIS A 116 12.69 -13.17 6.58
C HIS A 116 12.26 -11.74 6.95
N PHE A 117 11.89 -11.55 8.22
CA PHE A 117 11.51 -10.27 8.79
C PHE A 117 12.08 -10.11 10.21
N TRP A 118 12.07 -8.89 10.73
CA TRP A 118 12.52 -8.59 12.09
C TRP A 118 11.44 -8.99 13.10
N SER A 119 11.51 -10.19 13.67
CA SER A 119 10.43 -10.77 14.48
C SER A 119 10.23 -10.09 15.84
N GLY A 120 11.26 -9.44 16.38
CA GLY A 120 11.24 -8.77 17.69
C GLY A 120 10.48 -7.43 17.73
N LYS A 121 9.46 -7.22 16.89
CA LYS A 121 8.69 -5.98 16.78
C LYS A 121 7.23 -6.19 17.18
N ASP A 122 6.67 -5.28 17.96
CA ASP A 122 5.22 -5.25 18.19
C ASP A 122 4.54 -4.61 16.97
N VAL A 123 3.55 -5.27 16.39
CA VAL A 123 2.90 -4.82 15.16
C VAL A 123 1.41 -4.61 15.36
N MET A 124 0.89 -3.52 14.82
CA MET A 124 -0.52 -3.35 14.51
C MET A 124 -0.67 -3.02 13.04
N VAL A 125 -1.62 -3.66 12.37
CA VAL A 125 -1.87 -3.47 10.94
C VAL A 125 -3.35 -3.26 10.68
N SER A 126 -3.68 -2.60 9.57
CA SER A 126 -5.06 -2.44 9.15
C SER A 126 -5.20 -2.26 7.67
N TYR A 127 -6.45 -2.34 7.25
CA TYR A 127 -6.92 -1.89 5.94
C TYR A 127 -8.38 -1.41 6.09
N ASN A 128 -8.83 -0.66 5.08
CA ASN A 128 -10.15 -0.08 4.98
C ASN A 128 -11.01 -0.91 4.01
N HIS A 129 -12.32 -0.85 4.15
CA HIS A 129 -13.24 -1.68 3.37
C HIS A 129 -13.13 -1.52 1.84
N ALA A 130 -12.79 -0.32 1.37
CA ALA A 130 -12.73 0.05 -0.04
C ALA A 130 -11.40 0.72 -0.40
N GLU A 131 -10.26 0.05 -0.12
CA GLU A 131 -8.92 0.60 -0.43
C GLU A 131 -8.76 0.91 -1.92
N GLY A 132 -9.17 -0.04 -2.76
CA GLY A 132 -8.92 0.04 -4.20
C GLY A 132 -9.67 1.17 -4.92
N LEU A 133 -10.69 1.77 -4.30
CA LEU A 133 -11.65 2.58 -5.06
C LEU A 133 -11.01 3.87 -5.62
N LEU A 134 -10.07 4.46 -4.89
CA LEU A 134 -9.32 5.64 -5.35
C LEU A 134 -8.27 5.32 -6.42
N PHE A 135 -7.91 4.04 -6.57
CA PHE A 135 -6.91 3.57 -7.53
C PHE A 135 -7.54 2.94 -8.78
N THR A 136 -8.87 2.83 -8.81
CA THR A 136 -9.59 2.13 -9.87
C THR A 136 -10.15 3.12 -10.88
N ALA A 137 -9.75 3.00 -12.14
CA ALA A 137 -10.27 3.89 -13.17
C ALA A 137 -11.78 3.63 -13.36
N PRO A 138 -12.60 4.70 -13.49
CA PRO A 138 -14.06 4.56 -13.52
C PRO A 138 -14.59 3.84 -14.78
N TRP A 139 -13.76 3.66 -15.81
CA TRP A 139 -14.10 2.92 -17.03
C TRP A 139 -13.79 1.42 -16.97
N LEU A 140 -13.23 0.90 -15.85
CA LEU A 140 -13.02 -0.53 -15.64
C LEU A 140 -14.35 -1.23 -15.31
N GLN A 141 -15.21 -1.31 -16.32
CA GLN A 141 -16.61 -1.77 -16.20
C GLN A 141 -16.86 -3.11 -16.89
N THR A 142 -15.87 -3.68 -17.57
CA THR A 142 -15.98 -4.97 -18.26
C THR A 142 -14.77 -5.84 -17.99
N GLN A 143 -14.94 -7.17 -18.12
CA GLN A 143 -13.83 -8.12 -17.97
C GLN A 143 -12.64 -7.78 -18.90
N ASP A 144 -12.92 -7.35 -20.13
CA ASP A 144 -11.90 -7.01 -21.11
C ASP A 144 -11.12 -5.76 -20.70
N THR A 145 -11.81 -4.73 -20.19
CA THR A 145 -11.14 -3.52 -19.69
C THR A 145 -10.29 -3.79 -18.46
N LEU A 146 -10.78 -4.62 -17.52
CA LEU A 146 -10.02 -5.02 -16.34
C LEU A 146 -8.78 -5.84 -16.72
N ARG A 147 -8.95 -6.84 -17.59
CA ARG A 147 -7.85 -7.65 -18.10
C ARG A 147 -6.77 -6.80 -18.76
N LYS A 148 -7.17 -5.91 -19.68
CA LYS A 148 -6.25 -5.01 -20.38
C LYS A 148 -5.50 -4.11 -19.39
N HIS A 149 -6.19 -3.56 -18.41
CA HIS A 149 -5.59 -2.72 -17.38
C HIS A 149 -4.49 -3.46 -16.60
N ILE A 150 -4.74 -4.69 -16.15
CA ILE A 150 -3.73 -5.51 -15.46
C ILE A 150 -2.54 -5.82 -16.37
N GLN A 151 -2.78 -6.11 -17.65
CA GLN A 151 -1.69 -6.37 -18.61
C GLN A 151 -0.82 -5.15 -18.88
N GLU A 152 -1.42 -3.96 -18.93
CA GLU A 152 -0.70 -2.70 -19.14
C GLU A 152 0.10 -2.30 -17.89
N ALA A 153 -0.50 -2.42 -16.71
CA ALA A 153 0.17 -2.11 -15.44
C ALA A 153 1.26 -3.14 -15.09
N TYR A 154 1.01 -4.42 -15.37
CA TYR A 154 1.88 -5.55 -15.02
C TYR A 154 2.12 -6.47 -16.23
N PRO A 155 2.90 -6.03 -17.23
CA PRO A 155 3.16 -6.80 -18.45
C PRO A 155 3.94 -8.11 -18.19
N ALA A 156 4.45 -8.27 -16.97
CA ALA A 156 5.09 -9.48 -16.47
C ALA A 156 4.13 -10.56 -15.98
N PHE A 157 2.86 -10.22 -15.77
CA PHE A 157 1.90 -11.09 -15.08
C PHE A 157 1.60 -12.32 -15.95
N PRO A 158 1.82 -13.56 -15.45
CA PRO A 158 1.61 -14.75 -16.26
C PRO A 158 0.17 -14.87 -16.74
N THR A 159 -0.03 -15.20 -18.02
CA THR A 159 -1.36 -15.34 -18.62
C THR A 159 -2.26 -16.34 -17.88
N PRO A 160 -1.78 -17.52 -17.41
CA PRO A 160 -2.60 -18.43 -16.61
C PRO A 160 -3.11 -17.81 -15.31
N ASP A 161 -2.24 -17.11 -14.59
CA ASP A 161 -2.61 -16.43 -13.34
C ASP A 161 -3.58 -15.28 -13.60
N LEU A 162 -3.41 -14.56 -14.72
CA LEU A 162 -4.34 -13.51 -15.13
C LEU A 162 -5.72 -14.09 -15.43
N ASN A 163 -5.79 -15.23 -16.12
CA ASN A 163 -7.06 -15.91 -16.38
C ASN A 163 -7.75 -16.30 -15.08
N TYR A 164 -6.99 -16.88 -14.15
CA TYR A 164 -7.51 -17.26 -12.84
C TYR A 164 -8.00 -16.04 -12.05
N ALA A 165 -7.27 -14.92 -12.06
CA ALA A 165 -7.72 -13.69 -11.45
C ALA A 165 -9.04 -13.17 -12.08
N MET A 166 -9.22 -13.30 -13.40
CA MET A 166 -10.49 -12.90 -14.04
C MET A 166 -11.65 -13.82 -13.64
N GLU A 167 -11.40 -15.08 -13.31
CA GLU A 167 -12.40 -16.03 -12.79
C GLU A 167 -12.80 -15.72 -11.34
N LEU A 168 -11.84 -15.32 -10.50
CA LEU A 168 -12.08 -14.93 -9.11
C LEU A 168 -12.84 -13.59 -8.99
N TYR A 169 -12.72 -12.73 -10.00
CA TYR A 169 -13.31 -11.39 -10.03
C TYR A 169 -14.19 -11.18 -11.27
N PRO A 170 -15.33 -11.90 -11.37
CA PRO A 170 -16.20 -11.81 -12.53
C PRO A 170 -16.98 -10.49 -12.54
N ILE A 171 -16.82 -9.70 -13.60
CA ILE A 171 -17.60 -8.49 -13.82
C ILE A 171 -18.88 -8.85 -14.58
N ASN A 172 -20.02 -8.75 -13.89
CA ASN A 172 -21.33 -8.92 -14.50
C ASN A 172 -21.67 -7.71 -15.40
N LYS A 173 -21.82 -7.94 -16.70
CA LYS A 173 -22.18 -6.92 -17.69
C LYS A 173 -23.56 -6.30 -17.46
N GLU A 174 -24.48 -7.02 -16.82
CA GLU A 174 -25.83 -6.55 -16.49
C GLU A 174 -25.92 -5.78 -15.16
N ALA A 175 -24.84 -5.78 -14.37
CA ALA A 175 -24.79 -5.04 -13.11
C ALA A 175 -24.69 -3.53 -13.34
N ALA A 176 -25.06 -2.73 -12.34
CA ALA A 176 -24.89 -1.28 -12.43
C ALA A 176 -23.39 -0.92 -12.53
N ALA A 177 -23.05 0.16 -13.24
CA ALA A 177 -21.66 0.59 -13.44
C ALA A 177 -20.85 0.70 -12.13
N LYS A 178 -21.48 1.16 -11.04
CA LYS A 178 -20.85 1.22 -9.71
C LYS A 178 -20.45 -0.15 -9.16
N GLN A 179 -21.27 -1.18 -9.40
CA GLN A 179 -20.98 -2.55 -8.99
C GLN A 179 -19.87 -3.15 -9.85
N GLN A 180 -19.86 -2.87 -11.15
CA GLN A 180 -18.81 -3.31 -12.06
C GLN A 180 -17.43 -2.75 -11.66
N VAL A 181 -17.36 -1.43 -11.43
CA VAL A 181 -16.15 -0.78 -10.91
C VAL A 181 -15.80 -1.31 -9.51
N GLY A 182 -16.79 -1.61 -8.67
CA GLY A 182 -16.57 -2.21 -7.36
C GLY A 182 -15.82 -3.56 -7.41
N ILE A 183 -16.10 -4.40 -8.40
CA ILE A 183 -15.37 -5.67 -8.58
C ILE A 183 -13.92 -5.42 -9.02
N ALA A 184 -13.70 -4.52 -9.99
CA ALA A 184 -12.35 -4.12 -10.39
C ALA A 184 -11.56 -3.54 -9.20
N SER A 185 -12.23 -2.68 -8.42
CA SER A 185 -11.67 -2.09 -7.20
C SER A 185 -11.31 -3.12 -6.16
N ARG A 186 -12.08 -4.19 -5.98
CA ARG A 186 -11.76 -5.24 -5.03
C ARG A 186 -10.46 -5.95 -5.43
N LEU A 187 -10.29 -6.29 -6.71
CA LEU A 187 -9.05 -6.91 -7.20
C LEU A 187 -7.83 -6.02 -6.93
N LEU A 188 -7.93 -4.72 -7.25
CA LEU A 188 -6.83 -3.78 -7.03
C LEU A 188 -6.56 -3.52 -5.54
N SER A 189 -7.61 -3.55 -4.69
CA SER A 189 -7.51 -3.49 -3.22
C SER A 189 -6.68 -4.65 -2.69
N GLU A 190 -7.09 -5.88 -3.02
CA GLU A 190 -6.41 -7.09 -2.57
C GLU A 190 -4.97 -7.15 -3.10
N PHE A 191 -4.76 -6.73 -4.35
CA PHE A 191 -3.44 -6.75 -4.97
C PHE A 191 -2.45 -5.74 -4.36
N GLY A 192 -2.91 -4.52 -4.06
CA GLY A 192 -2.03 -3.41 -3.64
C GLY A 192 -2.00 -3.12 -2.15
N VAL A 193 -2.99 -3.58 -1.37
CA VAL A 193 -3.18 -3.16 0.02
C VAL A 193 -3.58 -4.31 0.94
N ASP A 194 -4.72 -4.97 0.69
CA ASP A 194 -5.30 -5.91 1.66
C ASP A 194 -4.39 -7.14 1.86
N CYS A 195 -3.82 -7.71 0.78
CA CYS A 195 -2.89 -8.84 0.91
C CYS A 195 -1.59 -8.44 1.62
N ASN A 196 -1.15 -7.18 1.51
CA ASN A 196 0.01 -6.70 2.26
C ASN A 196 -0.29 -6.65 3.76
N ALA A 197 -1.48 -6.15 4.12
CA ALA A 197 -1.94 -6.15 5.51
C ALA A 197 -2.06 -7.59 6.06
N TYR A 198 -2.66 -8.49 5.29
CA TYR A 198 -2.80 -9.90 5.61
C TYR A 198 -1.44 -10.60 5.82
N GLY A 199 -0.49 -10.38 4.91
CA GLY A 199 0.86 -10.94 5.03
C GLY A 199 1.56 -10.50 6.32
N VAL A 200 1.44 -9.22 6.68
CA VAL A 200 1.95 -8.70 7.96
C VAL A 200 1.25 -9.35 9.15
N ARG A 201 -0.09 -9.42 9.11
CA ARG A 201 -0.86 -10.04 10.20
C ARG A 201 -0.44 -11.48 10.46
N ASN A 202 -0.20 -12.26 9.41
CA ASN A 202 0.17 -13.67 9.51
C ASN A 202 1.61 -13.87 10.00
N ALA A 203 2.54 -13.01 9.55
CA ALA A 203 3.93 -13.07 9.98
C ALA A 203 4.13 -12.76 11.47
N TYR A 204 3.24 -11.99 12.09
CA TYR A 204 3.35 -11.58 13.50
C TYR A 204 2.20 -12.17 14.33
N PRO A 205 2.37 -13.34 14.98
CA PRO A 205 1.30 -14.02 15.74
C PRO A 205 0.65 -13.18 16.85
N GLY A 206 1.39 -12.20 17.40
CA GLY A 206 0.91 -11.28 18.43
C GLY A 206 0.37 -9.95 17.92
N ALA A 207 0.29 -9.74 16.60
CA ALA A 207 -0.12 -8.47 16.02
C ALA A 207 -1.59 -8.16 16.29
N PHE A 208 -1.88 -6.88 16.51
CA PHE A 208 -3.24 -6.36 16.49
C PHE A 208 -3.65 -6.02 15.06
N GLU A 209 -4.93 -6.21 14.75
CA GLU A 209 -5.51 -5.86 13.45
C GLU A 209 -6.84 -5.17 13.65
N TYR A 210 -7.13 -4.18 12.81
CA TYR A 210 -8.50 -3.74 12.61
C TYR A 210 -8.81 -3.60 11.13
N HIS A 211 -10.08 -3.77 10.81
CA HIS A 211 -10.65 -3.51 9.50
C HIS A 211 -11.59 -2.32 9.62
N PHE A 212 -11.26 -1.22 8.94
CA PHE A 212 -12.08 -0.01 8.99
C PHE A 212 -13.26 -0.14 8.03
N ASN A 213 -14.43 -0.41 8.58
CA ASN A 213 -15.66 -0.68 7.81
C ASN A 213 -16.73 0.41 8.00
N LEU A 214 -16.34 1.67 8.20
CA LEU A 214 -17.28 2.79 8.19
C LEU A 214 -17.44 3.31 6.78
N TRP A 215 -18.66 3.25 6.24
CA TRP A 215 -18.98 3.74 4.91
C TRP A 215 -18.48 5.20 4.70
N PRO A 216 -17.86 5.52 3.56
CA PRO A 216 -17.57 4.65 2.42
C PRO A 216 -16.38 3.68 2.58
N GLY A 217 -15.54 3.85 3.61
CA GLY A 217 -14.41 2.96 3.89
C GLY A 217 -13.24 3.14 2.93
N LEU A 218 -13.03 4.36 2.43
CA LEU A 218 -12.01 4.67 1.43
C LEU A 218 -10.59 4.55 2.00
N HIS A 219 -9.63 4.34 1.11
CA HIS A 219 -8.21 4.42 1.44
C HIS A 219 -7.85 5.71 2.20
N GLY A 220 -7.16 5.56 3.33
CA GLY A 220 -6.76 6.64 4.24
C GLY A 220 -7.87 7.31 5.04
N GLN A 221 -9.14 6.89 4.89
CA GLN A 221 -10.27 7.52 5.61
C GLN A 221 -10.16 7.36 7.14
N ASP A 222 -9.63 6.24 7.61
CA ASP A 222 -9.37 5.93 9.00
C ASP A 222 -8.33 6.87 9.65
N ALA A 223 -7.43 7.48 8.87
CA ALA A 223 -6.48 8.48 9.37
C ALA A 223 -7.16 9.68 10.04
N ASN A 224 -8.31 10.12 9.53
CA ASN A 224 -9.11 11.18 10.16
C ASN A 224 -9.67 10.75 11.53
N TYR A 225 -9.91 9.45 11.72
CA TYR A 225 -10.34 8.90 13.00
C TYR A 225 -9.16 8.64 13.94
N THR A 226 -7.95 8.45 13.42
CA THR A 226 -6.73 8.32 14.23
C THR A 226 -6.26 9.68 14.77
N PHE A 227 -6.21 10.71 13.92
CA PHE A 227 -5.60 12.01 14.26
C PHE A 227 -6.61 13.15 14.50
N GLY A 228 -7.88 12.93 14.18
CA GLY A 228 -8.87 14.00 14.06
C GLY A 228 -8.90 14.57 12.63
N PRO A 229 -9.81 15.51 12.33
CA PRO A 229 -9.93 16.10 10.99
C PRO A 229 -8.60 16.74 10.56
N GLN A 230 -7.97 16.21 9.51
CA GLN A 230 -6.74 16.79 8.98
C GLN A 230 -7.08 17.98 8.07
N GLY A 231 -6.52 19.16 8.36
CA GLY A 231 -6.78 20.39 7.62
C GLY A 231 -6.00 20.46 6.30
N GLY A 232 -6.56 19.94 5.21
CA GLY A 232 -6.05 20.11 3.83
C GLY A 232 -6.98 20.97 2.94
N PRO A 233 -6.46 21.57 1.86
CA PRO A 233 -7.22 22.51 1.01
C PRO A 233 -8.35 21.87 0.19
N HIS A 234 -8.38 20.54 0.04
CA HIS A 234 -9.47 19.82 -0.60
C HIS A 234 -10.33 19.09 0.43
N ARG A 235 -11.39 19.76 0.89
CA ARG A 235 -12.39 19.18 1.80
C ARG A 235 -13.34 18.27 1.03
N GLU A 236 -13.21 16.95 1.25
CA GLU A 236 -14.31 16.00 1.10
C GLU A 236 -15.45 16.37 2.09
N PRO A 237 -16.72 16.50 1.66
CA PRO A 237 -17.85 16.81 2.56
C PRO A 237 -18.01 15.82 3.72
N SER A 238 -17.54 14.58 3.55
CA SER A 238 -17.54 13.50 4.54
C SER A 238 -16.60 13.76 5.74
N SER A 239 -15.57 14.60 5.58
CA SER A 239 -14.64 14.99 6.65
C SER A 239 -15.28 15.79 7.80
N ARG A 240 -16.50 16.32 7.60
CA ARG A 240 -17.21 17.12 8.61
C ARG A 240 -17.91 16.28 9.69
N LYS A 241 -17.96 14.95 9.56
CA LYS A 241 -18.66 14.07 10.51
C LYS A 241 -17.79 12.88 10.90
N THR A 242 -16.59 13.12 11.43
CA THR A 242 -15.92 12.09 12.23
C THR A 242 -16.79 11.78 13.43
N ASN A 243 -17.27 10.55 13.56
CA ASN A 243 -18.00 10.11 14.75
C ASN A 243 -17.06 10.26 15.97
N PRO A 244 -17.34 11.17 16.91
CA PRO A 244 -16.40 11.51 17.99
C PRO A 244 -16.14 10.34 18.93
N SER A 245 -17.12 9.44 19.10
CA SER A 245 -16.98 8.22 19.89
C SER A 245 -16.01 7.24 19.22
N LEU A 246 -16.10 7.05 17.91
CA LEU A 246 -15.19 6.17 17.16
C LEU A 246 -13.78 6.76 17.06
N HIS A 247 -13.66 8.08 16.88
CA HIS A 247 -12.38 8.78 17.00
C HIS A 247 -11.74 8.54 18.37
N HIS A 248 -12.52 8.66 19.45
CA HIS A 248 -12.03 8.40 20.80
C HIS A 248 -11.55 6.95 20.95
N ILE A 249 -12.37 5.97 20.55
CA ILE A 249 -12.03 4.54 20.65
C ILE A 249 -10.74 4.23 19.90
N LEU A 250 -10.64 4.60 18.62
CA LEU A 250 -9.45 4.35 17.81
C LEU A 250 -8.23 4.99 18.47
N ARG A 251 -8.31 6.27 18.86
CA ARG A 251 -7.22 6.98 19.52
C ARG A 251 -6.76 6.31 20.82
N GLN A 252 -7.66 5.75 21.61
CA GLN A 252 -7.29 5.02 22.82
C GLN A 252 -6.62 3.68 22.50
N THR A 253 -7.13 2.91 21.53
CA THR A 253 -6.49 1.68 21.06
C THR A 253 -5.06 1.96 20.58
N TRP A 254 -4.86 3.03 19.82
CA TRP A 254 -3.54 3.45 19.35
C TRP A 254 -2.59 3.85 20.49
N ARG A 255 -3.11 4.56 21.48
CA ARG A 255 -2.35 4.95 22.67
C ARG A 255 -1.97 3.74 23.51
N SER A 256 -2.85 2.76 23.65
CA SER A 256 -2.57 1.49 24.33
C SER A 256 -1.43 0.74 23.65
N VAL A 257 -1.44 0.61 22.33
CA VAL A 257 -0.31 -0.02 21.60
C VAL A 257 0.99 0.76 21.79
N ARG A 258 0.91 2.08 22.00
CA ARG A 258 2.05 2.93 22.31
C ARG A 258 2.50 2.85 23.78
N SER A 259 1.61 2.68 24.75
CA SER A 259 1.90 2.71 26.19
C SER A 259 2.13 1.34 26.81
N ASP A 260 1.32 0.32 26.47
CA ASP A 260 1.20 -0.92 27.23
C ASP A 260 1.00 -2.15 26.34
N ILE A 261 2.06 -2.97 26.22
CA ILE A 261 1.92 -4.43 26.18
C ILE A 261 2.72 -4.99 27.36
N GLY A 262 2.43 -4.45 28.55
CA GLY A 262 2.83 -4.99 29.86
C GLY A 262 1.65 -5.55 30.66
N GLY A 263 0.43 -5.55 30.10
CA GLY A 263 -0.79 -5.94 30.83
C GLY A 263 -1.87 -6.50 29.90
N ARG A 264 -1.66 -7.72 29.38
CA ARG A 264 -2.77 -8.50 28.80
C ARG A 264 -3.62 -9.06 29.95
N SER A 265 -4.53 -8.26 30.52
CA SER A 265 -5.58 -8.78 31.42
C SER A 265 -6.88 -7.98 31.50
N GLU A 266 -7.01 -6.77 30.96
CA GLU A 266 -8.20 -5.95 31.27
C GLU A 266 -9.25 -5.80 30.16
N LEU A 267 -8.98 -6.23 28.93
CA LEU A 267 -9.96 -6.13 27.83
C LEU A 267 -11.05 -7.23 27.83
N SER A 268 -11.03 -8.15 28.79
CA SER A 268 -12.09 -9.14 29.01
C SER A 268 -13.25 -8.62 29.87
N SER A 269 -13.21 -7.38 30.35
CA SER A 269 -14.22 -6.82 31.27
C SER A 269 -15.28 -5.91 30.62
N LEU A 270 -15.26 -5.76 29.29
CA LEU A 270 -16.24 -4.93 28.56
C LEU A 270 -16.86 -5.70 27.38
N ALA A 271 -17.66 -6.70 27.70
CA ALA A 271 -18.79 -7.14 26.88
C ALA A 271 -19.96 -7.46 27.84
N PRO A 272 -21.20 -7.07 27.50
CA PRO A 272 -22.38 -7.41 28.31
C PRO A 272 -22.64 -8.91 28.38
#